data_AF-A0A6I9PHG8-F1
#
_entry.id   AF-A0A6I9PHG8-F1
#
_cell.length_a   1.000
_cell.length_b   1.000
_cell.length_c   1.000
_cell.angle_alpha   90.00
_cell.angle_beta   90.00
_cell.angle_gamma   90.00
#
_symmetry.space_group_name_H-M   'P 1'
#
loop_
_entity.id
_entity.type
_entity.pdbx_description
1 polymer ?
#
loop_
_entity_poly.entity_id
_entity_poly.type
_entity_poly.pdbx_seq_one_letter_code
_entity_poly.pdbx_strand_id
1 'polypeptide(L)'
;MKTVFVTVGTTSFDELIESITSPETVQALTARGYERLVLQVGRGSLVPAADSCPDVTLEAYRFKDSIAEDIEQADLVISHAGAGSCLESLGAGKSLLVVVNDKLMNNHQLEMARQLHMDSHLLYCTCRYDFPSLHFIKVRMI
;
A
#
# COMPACT_ATOMS: atom_id res chain seq x y z
N MET A 1 9.30 2.17 -15.80
CA MET A 1 9.02 1.01 -14.93
C MET A 1 8.06 1.49 -13.87
N LYS A 2 6.82 0.98 -13.83
CA LYS A 2 5.85 1.46 -12.85
C LYS A 2 6.09 0.80 -11.48
N THR A 3 6.07 1.61 -10.43
CA THR A 3 6.43 1.20 -9.07
C THR A 3 5.24 1.28 -8.12
N VAL A 4 5.04 0.20 -7.35
CA VAL A 4 4.13 0.17 -6.21
C VAL A 4 4.95 0.24 -4.93
N PHE A 5 4.64 1.23 -4.09
CA PHE A 5 5.20 1.32 -2.74
C PHE A 5 4.16 0.91 -1.71
N VAL A 6 4.52 0.00 -0.82
CA VAL A 6 3.64 -0.48 0.25
C VAL A 6 4.27 -0.19 1.60
N THR A 7 3.49 0.38 2.52
CA THR A 7 3.98 0.74 3.85
C THR A 7 3.02 0.36 4.98
N VAL A 8 3.55 -0.40 5.94
CA VAL A 8 2.91 -0.65 7.24
C VAL A 8 3.38 0.33 8.33
N GLY A 9 4.09 1.39 7.94
CA GLY A 9 4.68 2.37 8.85
C GLY A 9 5.53 1.71 9.93
N THR A 10 5.31 2.10 11.19
CA THR A 10 6.00 1.50 12.34
C THR A 10 5.25 0.32 12.96
N THR A 11 4.09 -0.06 12.42
CA THR A 11 3.28 -1.14 12.98
C THR A 11 3.76 -2.50 12.49
N SER A 12 3.20 -3.57 13.05
CA SER A 12 3.34 -4.92 12.53
C SER A 12 2.04 -5.27 11.80
N PHE A 13 2.15 -5.62 10.52
CA PHE A 13 1.01 -6.06 9.73
C PHE A 13 1.46 -7.08 8.68
N ASP A 14 1.95 -8.22 9.17
CA ASP A 14 2.46 -9.32 8.34
C ASP A 14 1.42 -9.81 7.32
N GLU A 15 0.13 -9.84 7.69
CA GLU A 15 -0.98 -10.24 6.81
C GLU A 15 -1.08 -9.37 5.54
N LEU A 16 -0.82 -8.05 5.63
CA LEU A 16 -0.81 -7.20 4.44
C LEU A 16 0.35 -7.56 3.53
N ILE A 17 1.53 -7.81 4.12
CA ILE A 17 2.73 -8.16 3.37
C ILE A 17 2.52 -9.49 2.65
N GLU A 18 2.02 -10.53 3.35
CA GLU A 18 1.68 -11.83 2.76
C GLU A 18 0.71 -11.66 1.59
N SER A 19 -0.38 -10.91 1.80
CA SER A 19 -1.40 -10.70 0.79
C SER A 19 -0.89 -9.96 -0.45
N ILE A 20 0.00 -8.98 -0.28
CA ILE A 20 0.60 -8.23 -1.39
C ILE A 20 1.61 -9.09 -2.17
N THR A 21 2.34 -9.96 -1.47
CA THR A 21 3.29 -10.88 -2.09
C THR A 21 2.65 -12.17 -2.63
N SER A 22 1.34 -12.33 -2.48
CA SER A 22 0.64 -13.51 -3.00
C SER A 22 0.71 -13.55 -4.54
N PRO A 23 0.79 -14.75 -5.16
CA PRO A 23 0.85 -14.87 -6.61
C PRO A 23 -0.31 -14.17 -7.32
N GLU A 24 -1.52 -14.21 -6.75
CA GLU A 24 -2.71 -13.59 -7.32
C GLU A 24 -2.59 -12.07 -7.36
N THR A 25 -2.11 -11.46 -6.26
CA THR A 25 -1.93 -10.00 -6.19
C THR A 25 -0.79 -9.55 -7.08
N VAL A 26 0.34 -10.25 -7.07
CA VAL A 26 1.48 -9.95 -7.94
C VAL A 26 1.07 -10.02 -9.41
N GLN A 27 0.36 -11.08 -9.83
CA GLN A 27 -0.17 -11.17 -11.19
C GLN A 27 -1.14 -10.03 -11.53
N ALA A 28 -2.00 -9.63 -10.58
CA ALA A 28 -2.92 -8.51 -10.78
C ALA A 28 -2.18 -7.17 -10.95
N LEU A 29 -1.03 -6.99 -10.27
CA LEU A 29 -0.16 -5.83 -10.42
C LEU A 29 0.59 -5.86 -11.76
N THR A 30 1.21 -7.00 -12.10
CA THR A 30 1.91 -7.19 -13.39
C THR A 30 0.98 -7.00 -14.58
N ALA A 31 -0.26 -7.52 -14.52
CA ALA A 31 -1.27 -7.32 -15.55
C ALA A 31 -1.67 -5.84 -15.75
N ARG A 32 -1.41 -4.98 -14.76
CA ARG A 32 -1.61 -3.52 -14.84
C ARG A 32 -0.34 -2.77 -15.25
N GLY A 33 0.74 -3.49 -15.53
CA GLY A 33 2.03 -2.97 -15.96
C GLY A 33 2.91 -2.47 -14.82
N TYR A 34 2.66 -2.91 -13.58
CA TYR A 34 3.59 -2.69 -12.48
C TYR A 34 4.71 -3.73 -12.54
N GLU A 35 5.94 -3.26 -12.40
CA GLU A 35 7.14 -4.07 -12.62
C GLU A 35 8.07 -4.04 -11.39
N ARG A 36 7.86 -3.09 -10.48
CA ARG A 36 8.62 -2.95 -9.23
C ARG A 36 7.70 -2.82 -8.03
N LEU A 37 8.01 -3.56 -6.98
CA LEU A 37 7.32 -3.58 -5.71
C LEU A 37 8.31 -3.25 -4.59
N VAL A 38 8.05 -2.18 -3.85
CA VAL A 38 8.88 -1.75 -2.72
C VAL A 38 8.04 -1.86 -1.45
N LEU A 39 8.50 -2.66 -0.48
CA LEU A 39 7.77 -2.97 0.75
C LEU A 39 8.50 -2.43 1.97
N GLN A 40 7.87 -1.52 2.71
CA GLN A 40 8.25 -1.18 4.06
C GLN A 40 7.44 -2.04 5.04
N VAL A 41 8.10 -3.01 5.68
CA VAL A 41 7.46 -4.01 6.56
C VAL A 41 7.48 -3.67 8.07
N GLY A 42 8.10 -2.54 8.44
CA GLY A 42 8.07 -2.01 9.81
C GLY A 42 8.56 -3.00 10.88
N ARG A 43 7.74 -3.23 11.92
CA ARG A 43 8.02 -4.17 13.03
C ARG A 43 7.53 -5.59 12.76
N GLY A 44 7.01 -5.86 11.57
CA GLY A 44 6.55 -7.19 11.14
C GLY A 44 7.63 -8.26 11.26
N SER A 45 7.25 -9.50 11.49
CA SER A 45 8.22 -10.60 11.48
C SER A 45 8.60 -10.98 10.04
N LEU A 46 7.70 -10.73 9.09
CA LEU A 46 7.84 -11.12 7.70
C LEU A 46 8.63 -10.09 6.90
N VAL A 47 9.70 -10.54 6.24
CA VAL A 47 10.41 -9.81 5.20
C VAL A 47 10.48 -10.75 3.99
N PRO A 48 9.73 -10.50 2.91
CA PRO A 48 9.78 -11.37 1.76
C PRO A 48 11.15 -11.25 1.07
N ALA A 49 11.68 -12.38 0.61
CA ALA A 49 12.95 -12.41 -0.11
C ALA A 49 12.76 -11.85 -1.53
N ALA A 50 13.81 -11.26 -2.11
CA ALA A 50 13.72 -10.59 -3.42
C ALA A 50 13.28 -11.52 -4.57
N ASP A 51 13.48 -12.82 -4.42
CA ASP A 51 13.08 -13.89 -5.34
C ASP A 51 11.67 -14.45 -5.09
N SER A 52 10.93 -13.90 -4.11
CA SER A 52 9.56 -14.34 -3.78
C SER A 52 8.57 -14.10 -4.93
N CYS A 53 8.88 -13.16 -5.82
CA CYS A 53 8.03 -12.76 -6.93
C CYS A 53 8.84 -12.74 -8.24
N PRO A 54 8.80 -13.79 -9.08
CA PRO A 54 9.64 -13.87 -10.27
C PRO A 54 9.28 -12.85 -11.36
N ASP A 55 8.04 -12.39 -11.37
CA ASP A 55 7.50 -11.49 -12.40
C ASP A 55 7.68 -9.99 -12.09
N VAL A 56 8.16 -9.64 -10.90
CA VAL A 56 8.34 -8.24 -10.46
C VAL A 56 9.64 -8.09 -9.66
N THR A 57 10.28 -6.93 -9.80
CA THR A 57 11.43 -6.60 -8.93
C THR A 57 10.92 -6.28 -7.54
N LEU A 58 11.22 -7.14 -6.57
CA LEU A 58 10.80 -6.97 -5.18
C LEU A 58 11.96 -6.46 -4.31
N GLU A 59 11.72 -5.34 -3.64
CA GLU A 59 12.60 -4.78 -2.61
C GLU A 59 11.82 -4.68 -1.29
N ALA A 60 12.41 -5.16 -0.20
CA ALA A 60 11.78 -5.07 1.12
C ALA A 60 12.77 -4.52 2.16
N TYR A 61 12.30 -3.58 2.97
CA TYR A 61 13.07 -3.01 4.08
C TYR A 61 12.19 -2.79 5.31
N ARG A 62 12.81 -2.63 6.47
CA ARG A 62 12.10 -2.41 7.74
C ARG A 62 11.88 -0.92 8.00
N PHE A 63 12.99 -0.19 8.12
CA PHE A 63 13.00 1.24 8.41
C PHE A 63 14.03 1.91 7.50
N LYS A 64 13.69 3.13 7.09
CA LYS A 64 14.54 4.07 6.37
C LYS A 64 14.35 5.44 7.05
N ASP A 65 15.36 6.31 6.97
CA ASP A 65 15.29 7.65 7.58
C ASP A 65 14.16 8.50 6.99
N SER A 66 13.79 8.24 5.74
CA SER A 66 12.67 8.88 5.06
C SER A 66 12.06 7.93 4.04
N ILE A 67 10.72 7.91 3.98
CA ILE A 67 9.94 7.21 2.95
C ILE A 67 9.50 8.15 1.82
N ALA A 68 9.83 9.45 1.92
CA ALA A 68 9.38 10.46 0.97
C ALA A 68 9.87 10.18 -0.46
N GLU A 69 11.12 9.73 -0.61
CA GLU A 69 11.67 9.33 -1.92
C GLU A 69 10.94 8.14 -2.52
N ASP A 70 10.55 7.17 -1.68
CA ASP A 70 9.86 5.96 -2.14
C ASP A 70 8.42 6.31 -2.58
N ILE A 71 7.76 7.21 -1.84
CA ILE A 71 6.47 7.80 -2.21
C ILE A 71 6.58 8.58 -3.52
N GLU A 72 7.61 9.43 -3.66
CA GLU A 72 7.83 10.25 -4.85
C GLU A 72 8.12 9.42 -6.10
N GLN A 73 8.82 8.31 -5.97
CA GLN A 73 9.09 7.38 -7.06
C GLN A 73 7.93 6.43 -7.37
N ALA A 74 6.98 6.28 -6.45
CA ALA A 74 5.83 5.40 -6.65
C ALA A 74 4.79 6.01 -7.59
N ASP A 75 4.19 5.14 -8.40
CA ASP A 75 2.98 5.42 -9.18
C ASP A 75 1.71 5.11 -8.37
N LEU A 76 1.84 4.16 -7.42
CA LEU A 76 0.80 3.74 -6.50
C LEU A 76 1.40 3.53 -5.10
N VAL A 77 0.78 4.14 -4.08
CA VAL A 77 1.11 3.90 -2.68
C VAL A 77 0.00 3.08 -2.03
N ILE A 78 0.36 2.02 -1.32
CA ILE A 78 -0.54 1.21 -0.50
C ILE A 78 -0.14 1.39 0.96
N SER A 79 -1.02 1.91 1.81
CA SER A 79 -0.71 2.19 3.22
C SER A 79 -1.71 1.56 4.16
N HIS A 80 -1.25 1.01 5.28
CA HIS A 80 -2.09 0.41 6.33
C HIS A 80 -2.96 1.40 7.16
N ALA A 81 -3.42 2.51 6.58
CA ALA A 81 -4.12 3.60 7.28
C ALA A 81 -3.28 4.29 8.38
N GLY A 82 -1.94 4.24 8.27
CA GLY A 82 -1.05 5.04 9.09
C GLY A 82 -1.16 6.53 8.74
N ALA A 83 -1.46 7.39 9.71
CA ALA A 83 -1.70 8.82 9.49
C ALA A 83 -0.54 9.54 8.78
N GLY A 84 0.70 9.30 9.22
CA GLY A 84 1.89 9.91 8.62
C GLY A 84 2.07 9.53 7.15
N SER A 85 2.11 8.23 6.87
CA SER A 85 2.26 7.71 5.50
C SER A 85 1.13 8.14 4.57
N CYS A 86 -0.11 8.22 5.05
CA CYS A 86 -1.24 8.70 4.26
C CYS A 86 -1.08 10.20 3.94
N LEU A 87 -0.78 11.03 4.93
CA LEU A 87 -0.59 12.47 4.76
C LEU A 87 0.59 12.78 3.82
N GLU A 88 1.71 12.08 3.96
CA GLU A 88 2.86 12.24 3.07
C GLU A 88 2.53 11.85 1.62
N SER A 89 1.82 10.73 1.42
CA SER A 89 1.42 10.28 0.08
C SER A 89 0.47 11.25 -0.61
N LEU A 90 -0.47 11.81 0.16
CA LEU A 90 -1.42 12.80 -0.33
C LEU A 90 -0.77 14.14 -0.59
N GLY A 91 0.13 14.59 0.31
CA GLY A 91 0.92 15.80 0.12
C GLY A 91 1.80 15.73 -1.13
N ALA A 92 2.26 14.54 -1.50
CA ALA A 92 3.00 14.28 -2.73
C ALA A 92 2.10 14.08 -3.99
N GLY A 93 0.78 14.19 -3.86
CA GLY A 93 -0.17 14.03 -4.97
C GLY A 93 -0.21 12.62 -5.57
N LYS A 94 0.12 11.59 -4.77
CA LYS A 94 0.22 10.20 -5.23
C LYS A 94 -1.11 9.47 -5.13
N SER A 95 -1.30 8.49 -6.02
CA SER A 95 -2.42 7.55 -5.94
C SER A 95 -2.26 6.73 -4.66
N LEU A 96 -3.19 6.88 -3.71
CA LEU A 96 -3.13 6.22 -2.40
C LEU A 96 -4.28 5.20 -2.25
N LEU A 97 -3.91 3.95 -1.97
CA LEU A 97 -4.81 2.90 -1.53
C LEU A 97 -4.59 2.65 -0.02
N VAL A 98 -5.64 2.87 0.76
CA VAL A 98 -5.59 2.64 2.20
C VAL A 98 -6.13 1.27 2.55
N VAL A 99 -5.34 0.45 3.24
CA VAL A 99 -5.75 -0.87 3.75
C VAL A 99 -5.94 -0.78 5.26
N VAL A 100 -7.16 -0.99 5.74
CA VAL A 100 -7.46 -0.90 7.17
C VAL A 100 -7.21 -2.25 7.84
N ASN A 101 -6.41 -2.24 8.91
CA ASN A 101 -6.26 -3.40 9.79
C ASN A 101 -7.43 -3.43 10.79
N ASP A 102 -8.33 -4.39 10.63
CA ASP A 102 -9.52 -4.57 11.47
C ASP A 102 -9.19 -5.10 12.89
N LYS A 103 -7.97 -5.60 13.12
CA LYS A 103 -7.50 -6.12 14.42
C LYS A 103 -6.95 -5.05 15.36
N LEU A 104 -6.54 -3.89 14.83
CA LEU A 104 -5.95 -2.78 15.59
C LEU A 104 -6.97 -1.66 15.89
N MET A 105 -8.26 -1.94 15.71
CA MET A 105 -9.36 -0.99 15.60
C MET A 105 -9.40 0.07 16.71
N ASN A 106 -8.84 1.25 16.44
CA ASN A 106 -9.23 2.50 17.09
C ASN A 106 -9.89 3.39 16.03
N ASN A 107 -11.11 3.84 16.31
CA ASN A 107 -12.04 4.52 15.39
C ASN A 107 -11.53 5.85 14.78
N HIS A 108 -10.29 6.26 15.07
CA HIS A 108 -9.69 7.51 14.58
C HIS A 108 -9.22 7.46 13.12
N GLN A 109 -8.99 6.27 12.55
CA GLN A 109 -8.58 6.14 11.14
C GLN A 109 -9.72 6.42 10.15
N LEU A 110 -10.97 6.19 10.57
CA LEU A 110 -12.16 6.40 9.75
C LEU A 110 -12.44 7.89 9.51
N GLU A 111 -12.21 8.73 10.52
CA GLU A 111 -12.43 10.19 10.44
C GLU A 111 -11.46 10.84 9.45
N MET A 112 -10.21 10.38 9.47
CA MET A 112 -9.15 10.85 8.59
C MET A 112 -9.41 10.44 7.13
N ALA A 113 -9.83 9.18 6.89
CA ALA A 113 -10.24 8.73 5.57
C ALA A 113 -11.47 9.49 5.03
N ARG A 114 -12.40 9.90 5.91
CA ARG A 114 -13.57 10.71 5.56
C ARG A 114 -13.21 12.12 5.10
N GLN A 115 -12.29 12.78 5.79
CA GLN A 115 -11.83 14.12 5.38
C GLN A 115 -11.12 14.07 4.02
N LEU A 116 -10.33 13.04 3.78
CA LEU A 116 -9.56 12.88 2.53
C LEU A 116 -10.40 12.42 1.32
N HIS A 117 -11.55 11.79 1.57
CA HIS A 117 -12.54 11.50 0.53
C HIS A 117 -13.20 12.79 -0.02
N MET A 118 -13.34 13.83 0.81
CA MET A 118 -13.93 15.10 0.39
C MET A 118 -13.06 15.84 -0.65
N ASP A 119 -11.76 15.58 -0.64
CA ASP A 119 -10.78 16.18 -1.57
C ASP A 119 -10.52 15.31 -2.82
N SER A 120 -11.31 14.24 -3.06
CA SER A 120 -11.26 13.39 -4.27
C SER A 120 -9.98 12.56 -4.48
N HIS A 121 -9.19 12.28 -3.43
CA HIS A 121 -7.87 11.63 -3.56
C HIS A 121 -7.73 10.22 -2.93
N LEU A 122 -8.77 9.61 -2.35
CA LEU A 122 -8.58 8.42 -1.50
C LEU A 122 -9.57 7.27 -1.73
N LEU A 123 -9.05 6.04 -1.84
CA LEU A 123 -9.78 4.76 -1.75
C LEU A 123 -9.34 4.00 -0.51
N TYR A 124 -10.28 3.36 0.20
CA TYR A 124 -9.99 2.48 1.34
C TYR A 124 -10.59 1.08 1.16
N CYS A 125 -9.88 0.06 1.65
CA CYS A 125 -10.33 -1.34 1.66
C CYS A 125 -10.04 -1.98 3.03
N THR A 126 -10.84 -2.98 3.42
CA THR A 126 -10.63 -3.81 4.61
C THR A 126 -10.24 -5.22 4.17
N CYS A 127 -9.32 -5.88 4.88
CA CYS A 127 -8.86 -7.24 4.55
C CYS A 127 -9.95 -8.34 4.54
N ARG A 128 -11.20 -8.06 4.95
CA ARG A 128 -12.29 -9.04 5.01
C ARG A 128 -13.05 -9.30 3.72
N TYR A 129 -12.85 -8.52 2.65
CA TYR A 129 -13.54 -8.75 1.39
C TYR A 129 -12.54 -9.10 0.29
N ASP A 130 -12.54 -10.37 -0.09
CA ASP A 130 -12.18 -10.94 -1.39
C ASP A 130 -11.22 -10.10 -2.26
N PHE A 131 -9.93 -10.39 -2.09
CA PHE A 131 -8.85 -10.05 -3.03
C PHE A 131 -9.10 -10.47 -4.50
N PRO A 132 -9.96 -11.45 -4.88
CA PRO A 132 -10.24 -11.75 -6.29
C PRO A 132 -11.04 -10.66 -7.01
N SER A 133 -11.68 -9.76 -6.27
CA SER A 133 -12.50 -8.66 -6.80
C SER A 133 -11.88 -7.32 -6.44
N LEU A 134 -10.62 -7.14 -6.84
CA LEU A 134 -10.03 -5.83 -7.05
C LEU A 134 -10.83 -5.09 -8.15
N HIS A 135 -12.02 -4.58 -7.78
CA HIS A 135 -12.59 -3.39 -8.37
C HIS A 135 -11.61 -2.27 -8.05
N PHE A 136 -10.56 -2.15 -8.87
CA PHE A 136 -9.86 -0.89 -9.05
C PHE A 136 -10.91 0.06 -9.60
N ILE A 137 -11.64 0.73 -8.71
CA ILE A 137 -12.45 1.88 -9.07
C ILE A 137 -11.42 2.91 -9.51
N LYS A 138 -11.28 3.00 -10.84
CA LYS A 138 -10.46 3.98 -11.52
C LYS A 138 -10.96 5.36 -11.08
N VAL A 139 -10.25 6.01 -10.16
CA VAL A 139 -10.49 7.42 -9.90
C VAL A 139 -10.06 8.13 -11.18
N ARG A 140 -11.07 8.68 -11.84
CA ARG A 140 -10.91 9.44 -13.08
C ARG A 140 -10.15 10.70 -12.70
N MET A 141 -8.87 10.78 -13.07
CA MET A 141 -8.17 12.06 -13.15
C MET A 141 -8.99 12.95 -14.09
N ILE A 142 -9.39 14.12 -13.61
CA ILE A 142 -9.75 15.24 -14.48
C ILE A 142 -8.46 15.88 -14.99
#